data_AF-S5YI38-F1
#
_entry.id   AF-S5YI38-F1
#
_cell.length_a   1.000
_cell.length_b   1.000
_cell.length_c   1.000
_cell.angle_alpha   90.00
_cell.angle_beta   90.00
_cell.angle_gamma   90.00
#
_symmetry.space_group_name_H-M   'P 1'
#
loop_
_entity.id
_entity.type
_entity.pdbx_description
1 polymer ?
#
loop_
_entity_poly.entity_id
_entity_poly.type
_entity_poly.pdbx_seq_one_letter_code
_entity_poly.pdbx_strand_id
1 'polypeptide(L)'
;MMLGFLLLWVGAVLFLNGLWLMAKIEDREIVVINLVSGLVAGAVAAQSIFGPAATTISIRAGALTLLFATTYLWVAYNRWSGVNGRGLGWFSLFVSITLLPEILGGFQAAANASEIWLALNWLIWAVLWFMYFLLLALGKPILKQTAWTTLIAGIVTGWLPGLLLLYDRM
;
A
#
# COMPACT_ATOMS: atom_id res chain seq x y z
N MET A 1 7.54 14.91 7.45
CA MET A 1 8.34 13.78 7.98
C MET A 1 7.59 12.44 8.10
N MET A 2 6.50 12.32 8.89
CA MET A 2 5.84 11.01 9.12
C MET A 2 5.32 10.35 7.84
N LEU A 3 4.70 11.13 6.93
CA LEU A 3 4.25 10.62 5.64
C LEU A 3 5.43 10.10 4.78
N GLY A 4 6.53 10.85 4.70
CA GLY A 4 7.73 10.42 3.97
C GLY A 4 8.32 9.13 4.52
N PHE A 5 8.37 8.99 5.85
CA PHE A 5 8.77 7.76 6.53
C PHE A 5 7.87 6.58 6.15
N LEU A 6 6.54 6.74 6.23
CA LEU A 6 5.58 5.70 5.84
C LEU A 6 5.75 5.31 4.36
N LEU A 7 5.83 6.29 3.46
CA LEU A 7 5.92 6.06 2.02
C LEU A 7 7.23 5.37 1.61
N LEU A 8 8.33 5.65 2.30
CA LEU A 8 9.59 4.94 2.07
C LEU A 8 9.42 3.42 2.27
N TRP A 9 8.77 3.02 3.37
CA TRP A 9 8.54 1.60 3.67
C TRP A 9 7.48 0.97 2.78
N VAL A 10 6.40 1.70 2.45
CA VAL A 10 5.42 1.29 1.43
C VAL A 10 6.10 1.08 0.08
N GLY A 11 7.03 1.95 -0.30
CA GLY A 11 7.81 1.83 -1.52
C GLY A 11 8.68 0.60 -1.54
N ALA A 12 9.43 0.36 -0.46
CA ALA A 12 10.30 -0.82 -0.32
C ALA A 12 9.51 -2.14 -0.42
N VAL A 13 8.38 -2.26 0.30
CA VAL A 13 7.58 -3.49 0.28
C VAL A 13 6.91 -3.74 -1.06
N LEU A 14 6.39 -2.70 -1.72
CA LEU A 14 5.79 -2.86 -3.05
C LEU A 14 6.85 -3.18 -4.11
N PHE A 15 8.00 -2.51 -4.07
CA PHE A 15 9.12 -2.81 -4.98
C PHE A 15 9.56 -4.28 -4.86
N LEU A 16 9.80 -4.76 -3.64
CA LEU A 16 10.22 -6.13 -3.40
C LEU A 16 9.11 -7.14 -3.69
N ASN A 17 7.85 -6.85 -3.35
CA ASN A 17 6.71 -7.70 -3.73
C ASN A 17 6.57 -7.80 -5.26
N GLY A 18 6.83 -6.73 -5.99
CA GLY A 18 6.87 -6.73 -7.44
C GLY A 18 7.95 -7.67 -7.99
N LEU A 19 9.17 -7.60 -7.46
CA LEU A 19 10.26 -8.52 -7.82
C LEU A 19 9.94 -9.98 -7.46
N TRP A 20 9.35 -10.20 -6.29
CA TRP A 20 8.88 -11.50 -5.85
C TRP A 20 7.83 -12.10 -6.80
N LEU A 21 6.83 -11.33 -7.22
CA LEU A 21 5.84 -11.77 -8.22
C LEU A 21 6.46 -12.08 -9.59
N MET A 22 7.64 -11.51 -9.90
CA MET A 22 8.44 -11.83 -11.09
C MET A 22 9.39 -13.01 -10.88
N ALA A 23 9.25 -13.76 -9.78
CA ALA A 23 10.10 -14.88 -9.39
C ALA A 23 11.59 -14.51 -9.27
N LYS A 24 11.89 -13.29 -8.80
CA LYS A 24 13.26 -12.84 -8.52
C LYS A 24 13.68 -12.97 -7.05
N ILE A 25 12.73 -13.26 -6.16
CA ILE A 25 12.91 -13.42 -4.71
C ILE A 25 12.11 -14.65 -4.31
N GLU A 26 12.57 -15.45 -3.35
CA GLU A 26 11.82 -16.62 -2.88
C GLU A 26 10.67 -16.27 -1.94
N ASP A 27 9.67 -17.14 -1.88
CA ASP A 27 8.47 -16.96 -1.05
C ASP A 27 8.78 -16.71 0.44
N ARG A 28 9.78 -17.41 1.01
CA ARG A 28 10.11 -17.24 2.43
C ARG A 28 10.84 -15.94 2.72
N GLU A 29 11.58 -15.40 1.76
CA GLU A 29 12.36 -14.18 1.93
C GLU A 29 11.46 -12.94 1.96
N ILE A 30 10.38 -12.93 1.19
CA ILE A 30 9.47 -11.78 1.12
C ILE A 30 8.65 -11.57 2.40
N VAL A 31 8.61 -12.57 3.30
CA VAL A 31 7.96 -12.48 4.62
C VAL A 31 8.56 -11.31 5.43
N VAL A 32 9.88 -11.13 5.39
CA VAL A 32 10.59 -10.16 6.24
C VAL A 32 10.14 -8.73 5.92
N ILE A 33 10.20 -8.32 4.65
CA ILE A 33 9.85 -6.95 4.27
C ILE A 33 8.37 -6.64 4.51
N ASN A 34 7.49 -7.61 4.28
CA ASN A 34 6.06 -7.45 4.51
C ASN A 34 5.74 -7.35 6.00
N LEU A 35 6.42 -8.12 6.85
CA LEU A 35 6.27 -8.02 8.30
C LEU A 35 6.76 -6.65 8.79
N VAL A 36 7.97 -6.23 8.42
CA VAL A 36 8.54 -4.94 8.84
C VAL A 36 7.66 -3.79 8.38
N SER A 37 7.25 -3.78 7.11
CA SER A 37 6.44 -2.67 6.56
C SER A 37 5.03 -2.67 7.12
N GLY A 38 4.46 -3.85 7.38
CA GLY A 38 3.20 -4.00 8.10
C GLY A 38 3.25 -3.45 9.52
N LEU A 39 4.32 -3.74 10.27
CA LEU A 39 4.52 -3.21 11.62
C LEU A 39 4.76 -1.70 11.63
N VAL A 40 5.58 -1.19 10.69
CA VAL A 40 5.83 0.25 10.55
C VAL A 40 4.53 0.98 10.22
N ALA A 41 3.79 0.53 9.20
CA ALA A 41 2.50 1.13 8.84
C ALA A 41 1.48 1.01 9.99
N GLY A 42 1.47 -0.13 10.69
CA GLY A 42 0.63 -0.33 11.88
C GLY A 42 0.96 0.64 13.01
N ALA A 43 2.24 0.91 13.27
CA ALA A 43 2.66 1.89 14.28
C ALA A 43 2.26 3.32 13.89
N VAL A 44 2.43 3.69 12.61
CA VAL A 44 1.99 5.00 12.09
C VAL A 44 0.48 5.14 12.19
N ALA A 45 -0.28 4.09 11.87
CA ALA A 45 -1.73 4.05 12.02
C ALA A 45 -2.15 4.20 13.49
N ALA A 46 -1.53 3.45 14.41
CA ALA A 46 -1.82 3.52 15.83
C ALA A 46 -1.56 4.93 16.39
N GLN A 47 -0.43 5.55 16.03
CA GLN A 47 -0.12 6.93 16.41
C GLN A 47 -1.15 7.94 15.84
N SER A 48 -1.63 7.72 14.60
CA SER A 48 -2.58 8.61 13.95
C SER A 48 -4.00 8.52 14.53
N ILE A 49 -4.38 7.33 15.02
CA ILE A 49 -5.70 7.03 15.58
C ILE A 49 -5.76 7.36 17.09
N PHE A 50 -4.77 6.91 17.85
CA PHE A 50 -4.78 6.95 19.32
C PHE A 50 -3.83 7.98 19.92
N GLY A 51 -3.09 8.72 19.08
CA GLY A 51 -2.16 9.74 19.54
C GLY A 51 -2.87 10.92 20.23
N PRO A 52 -2.16 11.68 21.09
CA PRO A 52 -2.74 12.78 21.85
C PRO A 52 -3.23 13.95 20.97
N ALA A 53 -2.74 14.04 19.73
CA ALA A 53 -3.14 15.03 18.73
C ALA A 53 -4.12 14.46 17.68
N ALA A 54 -4.82 13.37 17.99
CA ALA A 54 -5.76 12.74 17.05
C ALA A 54 -6.91 13.69 16.68
N THR A 55 -7.18 13.76 15.38
CA THR A 55 -8.29 14.52 14.78
C THR A 55 -9.08 13.58 13.87
N THR A 56 -10.27 13.99 13.44
CA THR A 56 -11.05 13.22 12.44
C THR A 56 -10.25 12.92 11.18
N ILE A 57 -9.38 13.85 10.75
CA ILE A 57 -8.51 13.67 9.57
C ILE A 57 -7.43 12.62 9.84
N SER A 58 -6.72 12.72 10.99
CA SER A 58 -5.66 11.76 11.31
C SER A 58 -6.21 10.36 11.59
N ILE A 59 -7.37 10.25 12.25
CA ILE A 59 -8.04 8.97 12.50
C ILE A 59 -8.41 8.31 11.17
N ARG A 60 -8.95 9.08 10.22
CA ARG A 60 -9.28 8.57 8.88
C ARG A 60 -8.03 8.08 8.15
N ALA A 61 -6.97 8.90 8.12
CA ALA A 61 -5.70 8.53 7.49
C ALA A 61 -5.08 7.27 8.14
N GLY A 62 -5.15 7.17 9.46
CA GLY A 62 -4.70 6.01 10.23
C GLY A 62 -5.52 4.76 9.92
N ALA A 63 -6.84 4.87 9.81
CA ALA A 63 -7.73 3.75 9.46
C ALA A 63 -7.39 3.19 8.07
N LEU A 64 -7.17 4.05 7.08
CA LEU A 64 -6.76 3.62 5.73
C LEU A 64 -5.35 3.04 5.72
N THR A 65 -4.42 3.64 6.47
CA THR A 65 -3.06 3.10 6.64
C THR A 65 -3.09 1.69 7.25
N LEU A 66 -4.01 1.43 8.18
CA LEU A 66 -4.17 0.11 8.80
C LEU A 66 -4.64 -0.95 7.79
N LEU A 67 -5.42 -0.59 6.77
CA LEU A 67 -5.78 -1.50 5.68
C LEU A 67 -4.54 -1.93 4.89
N PHE A 68 -3.63 -0.99 4.60
CA PHE A 68 -2.36 -1.28 3.93
C PHE A 68 -1.43 -2.11 4.83
N ALA A 69 -1.31 -1.76 6.11
CA ALA A 69 -0.56 -2.54 7.09
C ALA A 69 -1.05 -4.01 7.12
N THR A 70 -2.37 -4.19 7.20
CA THR A 70 -3.03 -5.51 7.17
C THR A 70 -2.71 -6.25 5.88
N THR A 71 -2.73 -5.57 4.74
CA THR A 71 -2.35 -6.16 3.43
C THR A 71 -0.95 -6.79 3.51
N TYR A 72 0.05 -6.07 4.02
CA TYR A 72 1.41 -6.58 4.12
C TYR A 72 1.53 -7.73 5.12
N LEU A 73 0.96 -7.60 6.31
CA LEU A 73 0.95 -8.68 7.29
C LEU A 73 0.26 -9.95 6.75
N TRP A 74 -0.77 -9.80 5.94
CA TRP A 74 -1.46 -10.91 5.29
C TRP A 74 -0.60 -11.54 4.19
N VAL A 75 0.12 -10.76 3.38
CA VAL A 75 1.12 -11.29 2.43
C VAL A 75 2.16 -12.12 3.19
N ALA A 76 2.74 -11.57 4.26
CA ALA A 76 3.72 -12.28 5.11
C ALA A 76 3.15 -13.60 5.64
N TYR A 77 1.93 -13.57 6.21
CA TYR A 77 1.25 -14.77 6.68
C TYR A 77 1.05 -15.79 5.56
N ASN A 78 0.54 -15.38 4.40
CA ASN A 78 0.28 -16.29 3.28
C ASN A 78 1.55 -16.98 2.78
N ARG A 79 2.68 -16.28 2.78
CA ARG A 79 3.97 -16.84 2.36
C ARG A 79 4.59 -17.73 3.42
N TRP A 80 4.41 -17.41 4.69
CA TRP A 80 4.88 -18.24 5.79
C TRP A 80 4.08 -19.55 5.91
N SER A 81 2.75 -19.49 5.81
CA SER A 81 1.86 -20.65 6.01
C SER A 81 1.56 -21.46 4.75
N GLY A 82 1.94 -20.95 3.57
CA GLY A 82 1.74 -21.66 2.29
C GLY A 82 0.29 -21.70 1.80
N VAL A 83 -0.60 -20.86 2.34
CA VAL A 83 -2.01 -20.79 1.87
C VAL A 83 -2.13 -20.09 0.52
N ASN A 84 -3.23 -20.39 -0.19
CA ASN A 84 -3.47 -19.97 -1.58
C ASN A 84 -3.71 -18.46 -1.80
N GLY A 85 -3.85 -17.66 -0.75
CA GLY A 85 -4.00 -16.20 -0.84
C GLY A 85 -5.39 -15.68 -1.27
N ARG A 86 -6.40 -16.53 -1.45
CA ARG A 86 -7.76 -16.08 -1.89
C ARG A 86 -8.41 -15.09 -0.91
N GLY A 87 -8.19 -15.28 0.38
CA GLY A 87 -8.66 -14.36 1.42
C GLY A 87 -8.09 -12.95 1.26
N LEU A 88 -6.79 -12.85 1.00
CA LEU A 88 -6.14 -11.57 0.68
C LEU A 88 -6.71 -10.95 -0.61
N GLY A 89 -7.04 -11.76 -1.62
CA GLY A 89 -7.70 -11.26 -2.82
C GLY A 89 -9.04 -10.58 -2.52
N TRP A 90 -9.91 -11.19 -1.71
CA TRP A 90 -11.18 -10.58 -1.30
C TRP A 90 -10.98 -9.34 -0.43
N PHE A 91 -10.02 -9.37 0.50
CA PHE A 91 -9.65 -8.19 1.28
C PHE A 91 -9.17 -7.06 0.36
N SER A 92 -8.45 -7.37 -0.71
CA SER A 92 -7.96 -6.37 -1.66
C SER A 92 -9.09 -5.69 -2.43
N LEU A 93 -10.19 -6.39 -2.74
CA LEU A 93 -11.39 -5.77 -3.30
C LEU A 93 -12.02 -4.79 -2.31
N PHE A 94 -12.14 -5.19 -1.05
CA PHE A 94 -12.65 -4.32 0.01
C PHE A 94 -11.82 -3.04 0.12
N VAL A 95 -10.48 -3.15 0.15
CA VAL A 95 -9.59 -1.98 0.17
C VAL A 95 -9.81 -1.11 -1.06
N SER A 96 -9.78 -1.68 -2.27
CA SER A 96 -9.94 -0.94 -3.52
C SER A 96 -11.23 -0.09 -3.55
N ILE A 97 -12.36 -0.66 -3.12
CA ILE A 97 -13.64 0.06 -3.04
C ILE A 97 -13.61 1.12 -1.94
N THR A 98 -13.00 0.81 -0.79
CA THR A 98 -12.90 1.73 0.36
C THR A 98 -12.14 3.01 0.03
N LEU A 99 -11.22 2.96 -0.94
CA LEU A 99 -10.45 4.14 -1.36
C LEU A 99 -11.22 5.11 -2.27
N LEU A 100 -12.37 4.71 -2.84
CA LEU A 100 -13.12 5.53 -3.79
C LEU A 100 -13.51 6.92 -3.25
N PRO A 101 -14.01 7.07 -1.99
CA PRO A 101 -14.32 8.39 -1.45
C PRO A 101 -13.10 9.30 -1.34
N GLU A 102 -11.93 8.78 -0.99
CA GLU A 102 -10.69 9.57 -0.90
C GLU A 102 -10.18 9.99 -2.27
N ILE A 103 -10.35 9.14 -3.29
CA ILE A 103 -10.02 9.49 -4.68
C ILE A 103 -10.91 10.64 -5.15
N LEU A 104 -12.24 10.48 -5.01
CA LEU A 104 -13.21 11.48 -5.48
C LEU A 104 -13.07 12.79 -4.71
N GLY A 105 -12.99 12.72 -3.38
CA GLY A 105 -12.79 13.88 -2.52
C GLY A 105 -11.46 14.57 -2.79
N GLY A 106 -10.39 13.80 -3.00
CA GLY A 106 -9.06 14.32 -3.32
C GLY A 106 -9.04 15.12 -4.62
N PHE A 107 -9.61 14.59 -5.70
CA PHE A 107 -9.66 15.33 -6.97
C PHE A 107 -10.59 16.54 -6.93
N GLN A 108 -11.69 16.49 -6.17
CA GLN A 108 -12.60 17.63 -6.03
C GLN A 108 -12.00 18.77 -5.20
N ALA A 109 -11.22 18.43 -4.16
CA ALA A 109 -10.64 19.41 -3.25
C ALA A 109 -9.27 19.93 -3.71
N ALA A 110 -8.62 19.26 -4.66
CA ALA A 110 -7.25 19.59 -5.05
C ALA A 110 -7.12 20.99 -5.65
N ALA A 111 -6.31 21.83 -5.01
CA ALA A 111 -6.01 23.20 -5.41
C ALA A 111 -4.56 23.36 -5.92
N ASN A 112 -3.71 22.36 -5.72
CA ASN A 112 -2.29 22.41 -6.09
C ASN A 112 -1.76 21.06 -6.57
N ALA A 113 -0.55 21.06 -7.15
CA ALA A 113 0.07 19.87 -7.74
C ALA A 113 0.30 18.75 -6.71
N SER A 114 0.62 19.08 -5.45
CA SER A 114 0.82 18.07 -4.39
C SER A 114 -0.48 17.35 -4.02
N GLU A 115 -1.60 18.05 -3.98
CA GLU A 115 -2.91 17.45 -3.70
C GLU A 115 -3.39 16.58 -4.87
N ILE A 116 -3.18 17.03 -6.11
CA ILE A 116 -3.44 16.22 -7.31
C ILE A 116 -2.59 14.95 -7.29
N TRP A 117 -1.30 15.08 -6.96
CA TRP A 117 -0.39 13.95 -6.84
C TRP A 117 -0.86 12.94 -5.78
N LEU A 118 -1.31 13.42 -4.61
CA LEU A 118 -1.83 12.54 -3.56
C LEU A 118 -3.11 11.81 -4.01
N ALA A 119 -4.03 12.50 -4.68
CA ALA A 119 -5.24 11.88 -5.25
C ALA A 119 -4.91 10.82 -6.31
N LEU A 120 -3.90 11.07 -7.15
CA LEU A 120 -3.38 10.09 -8.12
C LEU A 120 -2.79 8.85 -7.44
N ASN A 121 -2.07 9.01 -6.32
CA ASN A 121 -1.57 7.85 -5.57
C ASN A 121 -2.70 6.97 -5.04
N TRP A 122 -3.75 7.57 -4.46
CA TRP A 122 -4.92 6.82 -4.01
C TRP A 122 -5.56 6.03 -5.15
N LEU A 123 -5.65 6.62 -6.33
CA LEU A 123 -6.16 5.94 -7.53
C LEU A 123 -5.26 4.77 -7.95
N ILE A 124 -3.94 4.98 -8.01
CA ILE A 124 -2.97 3.93 -8.35
C ILE A 124 -3.06 2.76 -7.36
N TRP A 125 -3.14 3.04 -6.06
CA TRP A 125 -3.32 2.03 -5.04
C TRP A 125 -4.67 1.32 -5.17
N ALA A 126 -5.77 2.03 -5.38
CA ALA A 126 -7.05 1.36 -5.59
C ALA A 126 -7.03 0.40 -6.80
N VAL A 127 -6.40 0.79 -7.91
CA VAL A 127 -6.22 -0.06 -9.09
C VAL A 127 -5.33 -1.27 -8.76
N LEU A 128 -4.20 -1.07 -8.09
CA LEU A 128 -3.30 -2.16 -7.73
C LEU A 128 -3.96 -3.20 -6.82
N TRP A 129 -4.71 -2.76 -5.80
CA TRP A 129 -5.46 -3.67 -4.93
C TRP A 129 -6.59 -4.38 -5.68
N PHE A 130 -7.24 -3.73 -6.65
CA PHE A 130 -8.18 -4.41 -7.54
C PHE A 130 -7.49 -5.49 -8.39
N MET A 131 -6.28 -5.23 -8.90
CA MET A 131 -5.49 -6.25 -9.61
C MET A 131 -5.16 -7.43 -8.71
N TYR A 132 -4.83 -7.21 -7.43
CA TYR A 132 -4.65 -8.31 -6.46
C TYR A 132 -5.93 -9.12 -6.25
N PHE A 133 -7.10 -8.50 -6.22
CA PHE A 133 -8.38 -9.23 -6.20
C PHE A 133 -8.54 -10.12 -7.45
N LEU A 134 -8.35 -9.55 -8.64
CA LEU A 134 -8.47 -10.30 -9.89
C LEU A 134 -7.48 -11.48 -9.94
N LEU A 135 -6.23 -11.26 -9.52
CA LEU A 135 -5.19 -12.27 -9.51
C LEU A 135 -5.44 -13.36 -8.46
N LEU A 136 -5.66 -12.99 -7.20
CA LEU A 136 -5.67 -13.92 -6.06
C LEU A 136 -7.04 -14.54 -5.80
N ALA A 137 -8.12 -13.77 -5.87
CA ALA A 137 -9.46 -14.29 -5.57
C ALA A 137 -10.13 -14.91 -6.80
N LEU A 138 -10.03 -14.24 -7.96
CA LEU A 138 -10.64 -14.68 -9.21
C LEU A 138 -9.72 -15.55 -10.09
N GLY A 139 -8.44 -15.67 -9.75
CA GLY A 139 -7.49 -16.50 -10.50
C GLY A 139 -7.27 -16.03 -11.94
N LYS A 140 -7.43 -14.73 -12.22
CA LYS A 140 -7.21 -14.19 -13.58
C LYS A 140 -5.72 -14.25 -13.92
N PRO A 141 -5.35 -14.58 -15.17
CA PRO A 141 -3.95 -14.78 -15.58
C PRO A 141 -3.22 -13.44 -15.84
N ILE A 142 -3.23 -12.54 -14.86
CA ILE A 142 -2.65 -11.18 -14.95
C ILE A 142 -1.42 -11.01 -14.06
N LEU A 143 -0.73 -12.11 -13.73
CA LEU A 143 0.42 -12.11 -12.82
C LEU A 143 1.49 -11.12 -13.27
N LYS A 144 1.88 -11.17 -14.55
CA LYS A 144 2.94 -10.29 -15.11
C LYS A 144 2.58 -8.82 -15.01
N GLN A 145 1.34 -8.47 -15.34
CA GLN A 145 0.83 -7.10 -15.28
C GLN A 145 0.81 -6.62 -13.83
N THR A 146 0.28 -7.44 -12.92
CA THR A 146 0.21 -7.13 -11.49
C THR A 146 1.60 -6.95 -10.90
N ALA A 147 2.57 -7.79 -11.27
CA ALA A 147 3.96 -7.69 -10.83
C ALA A 147 4.61 -6.36 -11.23
N TRP A 148 4.48 -5.97 -12.51
CA TRP A 148 4.99 -4.69 -13.00
C TRP A 148 4.28 -3.50 -12.36
N THR A 149 2.95 -3.54 -12.23
CA THR A 149 2.21 -2.47 -11.55
C THR A 149 2.64 -2.35 -10.10
N THR A 150 2.81 -3.45 -9.37
CA THR A 150 3.28 -3.44 -7.98
C THR A 150 4.67 -2.80 -7.88
N LEU A 151 5.61 -3.23 -8.72
CA LEU A 151 6.98 -2.74 -8.74
C LEU A 151 7.03 -1.24 -9.04
N ILE A 152 6.36 -0.81 -10.11
CA ILE A 152 6.36 0.58 -10.56
C ILE A 152 5.65 1.47 -9.53
N ALA A 153 4.50 1.03 -9.02
CA ALA A 153 3.79 1.75 -7.95
C ALA A 153 4.69 1.93 -6.72
N GLY A 154 5.43 0.89 -6.31
CA GLY A 154 6.39 1.00 -5.22
C GLY A 154 7.43 2.11 -5.44
N ILE A 155 7.94 2.26 -6.66
CA ILE A 155 8.90 3.31 -7.00
C ILE A 155 8.24 4.69 -6.99
N VAL A 156 7.16 4.87 -7.76
CA VAL A 156 6.62 6.20 -8.08
C VAL A 156 5.66 6.77 -7.04
N THR A 157 5.03 5.91 -6.24
CA THR A 157 4.06 6.33 -5.20
C THR A 157 4.64 6.26 -3.78
N GLY A 158 5.67 5.43 -3.57
CA GLY A 158 6.26 5.19 -2.25
C GLY A 158 7.71 5.64 -2.14
N TRP A 159 8.62 4.97 -2.85
CA TRP A 159 10.06 5.10 -2.63
C TRP A 159 10.58 6.50 -2.98
N LEU A 160 10.39 6.96 -4.23
CA LEU A 160 10.88 8.27 -4.63
C LEU A 160 10.20 9.42 -3.85
N PRO A 161 8.86 9.47 -3.74
CA PRO A 161 8.22 10.54 -2.97
C PRO A 161 8.54 10.47 -1.48
N GLY A 162 8.66 9.27 -0.91
CA GLY A 162 9.05 9.06 0.48
C GLY A 162 10.42 9.67 0.79
N LEU A 163 11.41 9.45 -0.09
CA LEU A 163 12.72 10.10 0.04
C LEU A 163 12.62 11.62 -0.11
N LEU A 164 11.90 12.13 -1.12
CA LEU A 164 11.78 13.58 -1.33
C LEU A 164 11.15 14.28 -0.12
N LEU A 165 10.11 13.70 0.48
CA LEU A 165 9.45 14.21 1.69
C LEU A 165 10.31 14.10 2.95
N LEU A 166 11.26 13.17 3.01
CA LEU A 166 12.20 13.04 4.12
C LEU A 166 13.32 14.08 4.06
N TYR A 167 13.64 14.58 2.86
CA TYR A 167 14.64 15.62 2.62
C TYR A 167 14.03 17.01 2.40
N ASP A 168 12.72 17.18 2.65
CA ASP A 168 11.98 18.42 2.44
C ASP A 168 12.15 19.02 1.03
N ARG A 169 12.09 18.15 0.00
CA ARG A 169 12.27 18.49 -1.42
C ARG A 169 11.00 18.40 -2.26
N MET A 170 9.83 18.42 -1.61
CA MET A 170 8.52 18.25 -2.25
C MET A 170 7.61 19.42 -1.94
#